data_AF-A0A4U1IWQ4-F1
#
_entry.id   AF-A0A4U1IWQ4-F1
#
_cell.length_a   1.000
_cell.length_b   1.000
_cell.length_c   1.000
_cell.angle_alpha   90.00
_cell.angle_beta   90.00
_cell.angle_gamma   90.00
#
_symmetry.space_group_name_H-M   'P 1'
#
loop_
_entity.id
_entity.type
_entity.pdbx_description
1 polymer ?
#
loop_
_entity_poly.entity_id
_entity_poly.type
_entity_poly.pdbx_seq_one_letter_code
_entity_poly.pdbx_strand_id
1 'polypeptide(L)'
;MKRVLFVALGLVMLSLGCQNTVEDVCEDLGQCPDVVPDRCLSDGRALQSAAESRGCDDPFEDYIDCVAGATCSWGQSCASQRSALEACAGSFP
;
A
#
# COMPACT_ATOMS: atom_id res chain seq x y z
N MET A 1 7.55 48.08 -1.37
CA MET A 1 8.49 46.99 -1.70
C MET A 1 8.24 45.83 -0.76
N LYS A 2 7.92 44.66 -1.33
CA LYS A 2 7.51 43.41 -0.66
C LYS A 2 8.63 42.80 0.17
N ARG A 3 8.35 42.38 1.40
CA ARG A 3 9.09 41.32 2.10
C ARG A 3 8.07 40.38 2.73
N VAL A 4 7.55 39.48 1.91
CA VAL A 4 6.79 38.32 2.36
C VAL A 4 7.83 37.31 2.83
N LEU A 5 7.92 37.11 4.14
CA LEU A 5 8.75 36.09 4.77
C LEU A 5 8.02 34.75 4.58
N PHE A 6 8.40 34.02 3.54
CA PHE A 6 8.02 32.61 3.38
C PHE A 6 8.86 31.80 4.37
N VAL A 7 8.30 31.46 5.53
CA VAL A 7 8.86 30.42 6.39
C VAL A 7 8.39 29.08 5.82
N ALA A 8 9.34 28.38 5.24
CA ALA A 8 9.16 27.11 4.57
C ALA A 8 8.74 26.00 5.55
N LEU A 9 7.67 25.31 5.15
CA LEU A 9 7.45 23.86 5.23
C LEU A 9 8.44 23.07 6.09
N GLY A 10 7.94 22.57 7.21
CA GLY A 10 8.55 21.52 8.01
C GLY A 10 7.47 20.66 8.65
N LEU A 11 6.46 20.26 7.87
CA LEU A 11 5.50 19.22 8.27
C LEU A 11 6.21 17.87 8.11
N VAL A 12 7.08 17.56 9.08
CA VAL A 12 7.53 16.20 9.31
C VAL A 12 6.36 15.48 9.98
N MET A 13 5.38 15.08 9.17
CA MET A 13 4.42 14.04 9.57
C MET A 13 5.20 12.72 9.61
N LEU A 14 5.89 12.50 10.73
CA LEU A 14 6.22 11.16 11.20
C LEU A 14 4.90 10.49 11.58
N SER A 15 4.13 10.05 10.59
CA SER A 15 3.22 8.95 10.79
C SER A 15 4.07 7.72 11.03
N LEU A 16 4.42 7.49 12.30
CA LEU A 16 4.70 6.16 12.83
C LEU A 16 3.39 5.38 12.68
N GLY A 17 3.07 5.02 11.45
CA GLY A 17 1.93 4.20 11.12
C GLY A 17 2.19 2.83 11.69
N CYS A 18 1.20 2.27 12.37
CA CYS A 18 1.08 0.82 12.41
C CYS A 18 1.11 0.37 10.95
N GLN A 19 2.26 -0.12 10.49
CA GLN A 19 2.42 -0.57 9.12
C GLN A 19 1.50 -1.76 8.96
N ASN A 20 0.51 -1.64 8.08
CA ASN A 20 -0.46 -2.71 7.87
C ASN A 20 0.29 -3.92 7.28
N THR A 21 0.11 -5.10 7.89
CA THR A 21 0.69 -6.32 7.34
C THR A 21 -0.26 -6.95 6.32
N VAL A 22 0.27 -7.87 5.49
CA VAL A 22 -0.57 -8.66 4.57
C VAL A 22 -1.65 -9.40 5.36
N GLU A 23 -1.29 -9.95 6.51
CA GLU A 23 -2.21 -10.66 7.40
C GLU A 23 -3.36 -9.76 7.87
N ASP A 24 -3.05 -8.57 8.37
CA ASP A 24 -4.06 -7.62 8.87
C ASP A 24 -5.02 -7.21 7.74
N VAL A 25 -4.46 -6.84 6.58
CA VAL A 25 -5.25 -6.43 5.42
C VAL A 25 -6.13 -7.56 4.91
N CYS A 26 -5.62 -8.79 4.87
CA CYS A 26 -6.41 -9.94 4.41
C CYS A 26 -7.49 -10.35 5.42
N GLU A 27 -7.27 -10.15 6.72
CA GLU A 27 -8.31 -10.33 7.73
C GLU A 27 -9.46 -9.33 7.53
N ASP A 28 -9.14 -8.05 7.33
CA ASP A 28 -10.13 -7.01 7.07
C ASP A 28 -10.88 -7.24 5.75
N LEU A 29 -10.15 -7.60 4.70
CA LEU A 29 -10.73 -7.94 3.40
C LEU A 29 -11.55 -9.23 3.41
N GLY A 30 -11.37 -10.11 4.39
CA GLY A 30 -12.17 -11.33 4.55
C GLY A 30 -13.67 -11.07 4.74
N GLN A 31 -14.05 -9.83 5.07
CA GLN A 31 -15.44 -9.39 5.17
C GLN A 31 -16.06 -9.02 3.80
N CYS A 32 -15.23 -8.93 2.75
CA CYS A 32 -15.65 -8.55 1.42
C CYS A 32 -16.11 -9.77 0.60
N PRO A 33 -17.19 -9.65 -0.20
CA PRO A 33 -17.79 -10.79 -0.89
C PRO A 33 -16.89 -11.43 -1.96
N ASP A 34 -15.96 -10.66 -2.52
CA ASP A 34 -15.12 -11.08 -3.65
C ASP A 34 -13.71 -11.55 -3.23
N VAL A 35 -13.44 -11.64 -1.93
CA VAL A 35 -12.13 -11.99 -1.40
C VAL A 35 -12.14 -13.42 -0.88
N VAL A 36 -11.18 -14.21 -1.36
CA VAL A 36 -10.90 -15.54 -0.81
C VAL A 36 -9.71 -15.40 0.14
N PRO A 37 -9.87 -15.60 1.47
CA PRO A 37 -8.82 -15.30 2.45
C PRO A 37 -7.48 -16.00 2.16
N ASP A 38 -7.51 -17.30 1.82
CA ASP A 38 -6.30 -18.06 1.49
C ASP A 38 -5.57 -17.51 0.25
N ARG A 39 -6.31 -17.04 -0.75
CA ARG A 39 -5.75 -16.39 -1.95
C ARG A 39 -5.12 -15.06 -1.56
N CYS A 40 -5.82 -14.24 -0.77
CA CYS A 40 -5.33 -12.95 -0.31
C CYS A 40 -3.96 -13.10 0.39
N LEU A 41 -3.86 -14.04 1.33
CA LEU A 41 -2.59 -14.27 2.06
C LEU A 41 -1.48 -14.79 1.13
N SER A 42 -1.80 -15.75 0.26
CA SER A 42 -0.84 -16.30 -0.69
C SER A 42 -0.30 -15.22 -1.64
N ASP A 43 -1.21 -14.48 -2.27
CA ASP A 43 -0.88 -13.46 -3.27
C ASP A 43 -0.17 -12.27 -2.62
N GLY A 44 -0.63 -11.84 -1.45
CA GLY A 44 -0.02 -10.76 -0.67
C GLY A 44 1.41 -11.09 -0.22
N ARG A 45 1.67 -12.31 0.25
CA ARG A 45 3.03 -12.75 0.62
C ARG A 45 3.95 -12.90 -0.59
N ALA A 46 3.42 -13.35 -1.72
CA ALA A 46 4.17 -13.41 -2.97
C ALA A 46 4.56 -12.00 -3.44
N LEU A 47 3.65 -11.04 -3.33
CA LEU A 47 3.89 -9.62 -3.60
C LEU A 47 4.94 -9.02 -2.67
N GLN A 48 4.83 -9.27 -1.36
CA GLN A 48 5.81 -8.83 -0.37
C GLN A 48 7.20 -9.38 -0.72
N SER A 49 7.31 -10.68 -0.94
CA SER A 49 8.57 -11.33 -1.30
C SER A 49 9.16 -10.77 -2.61
N ALA A 50 8.31 -10.51 -3.60
CA ALA A 50 8.74 -9.93 -4.87
C ALA A 50 9.24 -8.48 -4.69
N ALA A 51 8.56 -7.70 -3.86
CA ALA A 51 8.93 -6.33 -3.54
C ALA A 51 10.26 -6.28 -2.78
N GLU A 52 10.40 -7.05 -1.70
CA GLU A 52 11.63 -7.15 -0.89
C GLU A 52 12.83 -7.59 -1.75
N SER A 53 12.64 -8.58 -2.63
CA SER A 53 13.72 -9.08 -3.50
C SER A 53 14.28 -8.03 -4.48
N ARG A 54 13.53 -6.95 -4.71
CA ARG A 54 13.85 -5.89 -5.66
C ARG A 54 14.07 -4.53 -4.99
N GLY A 55 13.96 -4.44 -3.67
CA GLY A 55 14.04 -3.18 -2.93
C GLY A 55 12.86 -2.24 -3.23
N CYS A 56 11.67 -2.82 -3.44
CA CYS A 56 10.42 -2.12 -3.73
C CYS A 56 9.54 -2.04 -2.47
N ASP A 57 10.12 -1.92 -1.28
CA ASP A 57 9.42 -1.88 0.00
C ASP A 57 8.46 -0.68 0.07
N ASP A 58 8.93 0.52 -0.27
CA ASP A 58 8.11 1.74 -0.29
C ASP A 58 6.81 1.61 -1.13
N PRO A 59 6.85 1.24 -2.44
CA PRO A 59 5.62 1.08 -3.22
C PRO A 59 4.76 -0.10 -2.77
N PHE A 60 5.33 -1.10 -2.07
CA PHE A 60 4.54 -2.18 -1.47
C PHE A 60 3.77 -1.69 -0.25
N GLU A 61 4.42 -0.94 0.64
CA GLU A 61 3.79 -0.31 1.79
C GLU A 61 2.67 0.65 1.37
N ASP A 62 2.93 1.52 0.38
CA ASP A 62 1.92 2.41 -0.20
C ASP A 62 0.70 1.65 -0.73
N TYR A 63 0.93 0.49 -1.36
CA TYR A 63 -0.14 -0.36 -1.88
C TYR A 63 -0.95 -0.98 -0.74
N ILE A 64 -0.30 -1.59 0.25
CA ILE A 64 -0.97 -2.24 1.37
C ILE A 64 -1.75 -1.22 2.22
N ASP A 65 -1.20 -0.02 2.46
CA ASP A 65 -1.90 1.06 3.15
C ASP A 65 -3.14 1.54 2.39
N CYS A 66 -3.06 1.63 1.06
CA CYS A 66 -4.24 1.94 0.26
C CYS A 66 -5.30 0.85 0.39
N VAL A 67 -4.91 -0.42 0.31
CA VAL A 67 -5.85 -1.56 0.39
C VAL A 67 -6.53 -1.57 1.77
N ALA A 68 -5.77 -1.38 2.84
CA ALA A 68 -6.29 -1.25 4.20
C ALA A 68 -7.33 -0.13 4.31
N GLY A 69 -7.03 1.06 3.75
CA GLY A 69 -7.95 2.20 3.79
C GLY A 69 -9.19 2.05 2.89
N ALA A 70 -9.05 1.41 1.74
CA ALA A 70 -10.12 1.25 0.75
C ALA A 70 -11.05 0.06 1.04
N THR A 71 -10.59 -0.91 1.85
CA THR A 71 -11.32 -2.15 2.19
C THR A 71 -11.95 -2.76 0.93
N CYS A 72 -13.23 -3.15 0.90
CA CYS A 72 -13.87 -3.83 -0.23
C CYS A 72 -13.87 -3.08 -1.58
N SER A 73 -13.47 -1.81 -1.62
CA SER A 73 -13.32 -1.02 -2.85
C SER A 73 -11.89 -0.99 -3.41
N TRP A 74 -10.95 -1.67 -2.74
CA TRP A 74 -9.50 -1.58 -3.01
C TRP A 74 -9.12 -1.80 -4.47
N GLY A 75 -9.75 -2.75 -5.16
CA GLY A 75 -9.41 -3.09 -6.54
C GLY A 75 -9.58 -1.92 -7.52
N GLN A 76 -10.46 -0.96 -7.22
CA GLN A 76 -10.67 0.25 -8.02
C GLN A 76 -9.91 1.44 -7.43
N SER A 77 -9.96 1.60 -6.11
CA SER A 77 -9.40 2.76 -5.41
C SER A 77 -7.87 2.78 -5.39
N CYS A 78 -7.22 1.60 -5.45
CA CYS A 78 -5.78 1.45 -5.31
C CYS A 78 -5.05 1.14 -6.62
N ALA A 79 -5.69 1.41 -7.77
CA ALA A 79 -5.12 1.13 -9.09
C ALA A 79 -3.79 1.87 -9.34
N SER A 80 -3.62 3.08 -8.81
CA SER A 80 -2.37 3.85 -8.92
C SER A 80 -1.21 3.20 -8.17
N GLN A 81 -1.45 2.80 -6.92
CA GLN A 81 -0.45 2.16 -6.06
C GLN A 81 -0.09 0.79 -6.60
N ARG A 82 -1.09 0.04 -7.07
CA ARG A 82 -0.87 -1.21 -7.80
C ARG A 82 0.05 -1.01 -9.00
N SER A 83 -0.23 -0.02 -9.83
CA SER A 83 0.59 0.27 -11.03
C SER A 83 2.03 0.67 -10.65
N ALA A 84 2.21 1.41 -9.57
CA ALA A 84 3.53 1.78 -9.06
C ALA A 84 4.31 0.56 -8.55
N LEU A 85 3.64 -0.33 -7.80
CA LEU A 85 4.24 -1.58 -7.35
C LEU A 85 4.56 -2.50 -8.53
N GLU A 86 3.66 -2.63 -9.52
CA GLU A 86 3.89 -3.42 -10.74
C GLU A 86 5.11 -2.93 -11.52
N ALA A 87 5.30 -1.61 -11.61
CA ALA A 87 6.45 -1.03 -12.28
C ALA A 87 7.78 -1.37 -11.60
N CYS A 88 7.78 -1.66 -10.29
CA CYS A 88 8.97 -1.99 -9.51
C CYS A 88 9.14 -3.51 -9.32
N ALA A 89 8.15 -4.15 -8.68
CA ALA A 89 8.17 -5.56 -8.29
C ALA A 89 7.84 -6.52 -9.46
N GLY A 90 7.23 -6.03 -10.53
CA GLY A 90 6.75 -6.82 -11.66
C GLY A 90 5.27 -7.19 -11.55
N SER A 91 4.80 -8.03 -12.46
CA SER A 91 3.38 -8.39 -12.55
C SER A 91 2.86 -9.08 -11.29
N PHE A 92 1.66 -8.68 -10.86
CA PHE A 92 0.96 -9.32 -9.74
C PHE A 92 0.52 -10.75 -10.11
N PRO A 93 0.47 -11.66 -9.12
CA PRO A 93 -0.10 -13.00 -9.27
C PRO A 93 -1.62 -12.98 -9.54
#